data_AF-A0A919I056-F1
#
_entry.id   AF-A0A919I056-F1
#
_cell.length_a   1.000
_cell.length_b   1.000
_cell.length_c   1.000
_cell.angle_alpha   90.00
_cell.angle_beta   90.00
_cell.angle_gamma   90.00
#
_symmetry.space_group_name_H-M   'P 1'
#
loop_
_entity.id
_entity.type
_entity.pdbx_description
1 polymer ?
#
loop_
_entity_poly.entity_id
_entity_poly.type
_entity_poly.pdbx_seq_one_letter_code
_entity_poly.pdbx_strand_id
1 'polypeptide(L)'
;MSEQNYQPPKVWEWKQNSGGAFANINRPVSGATHERVLPVGTHPLQLYSLGTPNGQKVTIMLEELLALGVSGAEYDAADTHWRRGSVFQRLCRDQPELEDPGPQRPFHHAADPGI
;
A
#
# COMPACT_ATOMS: atom_id res chain seq x y z
N MET A 1 7.51 49.45 -10.47
CA MET A 1 8.06 48.13 -10.79
C MET A 1 6.94 47.12 -10.59
N SER A 2 6.43 46.62 -11.72
CA SER A 2 5.38 45.62 -11.97
C SER A 2 4.53 45.06 -10.81
N GLU A 3 3.32 45.60 -10.66
CA GLU A 3 2.13 44.89 -10.16
C GLU A 3 1.59 43.98 -11.28
N GLN A 4 2.25 42.86 -11.58
CA GLN A 4 1.62 41.79 -12.36
C GLN A 4 0.84 40.88 -11.41
N ASN A 5 -0.39 41.28 -11.09
CA ASN A 5 -1.28 40.45 -10.29
C ASN A 5 -1.65 39.18 -11.07
N TYR A 6 -1.30 38.02 -10.53
CA TYR A 6 -1.62 36.74 -11.14
C TYR A 6 -3.14 36.58 -11.26
N GLN A 7 -3.62 36.33 -12.48
CA GLN A 7 -5.03 36.03 -12.74
C GLN A 7 -5.17 34.54 -13.06
N PRO A 8 -5.81 33.73 -12.19
CA PRO A 8 -6.03 32.32 -12.47
C PRO A 8 -6.98 32.16 -13.69
N PRO A 9 -6.77 31.14 -14.53
CA PRO A 9 -7.65 30.89 -15.67
C PRO A 9 -9.02 30.38 -15.22
N LYS A 10 -10.06 30.58 -16.05
CA LYS A 10 -11.42 30.06 -15.80
C LYS A 10 -11.47 28.53 -15.71
N VAL A 11 -10.61 27.86 -16.47
CA VAL A 11 -10.41 26.41 -16.41
C VAL A 11 -8.92 26.19 -16.18
N TRP A 12 -8.59 25.43 -15.13
CA TRP A 12 -7.20 25.11 -14.82
C TRP A 12 -6.63 24.15 -15.87
N GLU A 13 -5.39 24.41 -16.27
CA GLU A 13 -4.64 23.61 -17.25
C GLU A 13 -3.32 23.16 -16.62
N TRP A 14 -2.98 21.88 -16.81
CA TRP A 14 -1.72 21.33 -16.32
C TRP A 14 -0.55 21.70 -17.25
N LYS A 15 0.16 22.77 -16.92
CA LYS A 15 1.38 23.19 -17.62
C LYS A 15 2.60 22.51 -16.97
N GLN A 16 3.26 21.60 -17.68
CA GLN A 16 4.33 20.72 -17.15
C GLN A 16 5.65 21.43 -16.75
N ASN A 17 5.69 22.76 -16.71
CA ASN A 17 6.89 23.55 -16.40
C ASN A 17 7.10 23.86 -14.91
N SER A 18 6.39 23.19 -13.99
CA SER A 18 6.58 23.39 -12.55
C SER A 18 7.84 22.63 -12.07
N GLY A 19 8.98 23.30 -11.89
CA GLY A 19 10.27 22.67 -11.52
C GLY A 19 10.43 22.20 -10.06
N GLY A 20 9.35 21.86 -9.37
CA GLY A 20 9.40 21.43 -7.96
C GLY A 20 9.91 20.00 -7.79
N ALA A 21 10.37 19.65 -6.58
CA ALA A 21 10.93 18.32 -6.24
C ALA A 21 9.99 17.12 -6.46
N PHE A 22 8.71 17.38 -6.77
CA PHE A 22 7.65 16.38 -6.99
C PHE A 22 6.98 16.49 -8.36
N ALA A 23 7.51 17.34 -9.24
CA ALA A 23 6.94 17.59 -10.56
C ALA A 23 6.85 16.34 -11.43
N ASN A 24 7.78 15.40 -11.22
CA ASN A 24 7.85 14.13 -11.93
C ASN A 24 6.79 13.10 -11.48
N ILE A 25 6.12 13.32 -10.34
CA ILE A 25 5.12 12.39 -9.79
C ILE A 25 3.71 12.99 -9.67
N ASN A 26 3.60 14.32 -9.48
CA ASN A 26 2.31 14.99 -9.34
C ASN A 26 1.67 15.18 -10.71
N ARG A 27 0.52 14.54 -10.93
CA ARG A 27 -0.26 14.62 -12.16
C ARG A 27 -1.75 14.78 -11.85
N PRO A 28 -2.55 15.39 -12.73
CA PRO A 28 -3.98 15.63 -12.49
C PRO A 28 -4.85 14.37 -12.66
N VAL A 29 -4.25 13.22 -12.97
CA VAL A 29 -4.95 11.95 -13.22
C VAL A 29 -4.41 10.85 -12.32
N SER A 30 -5.27 9.95 -11.86
CA SER A 30 -4.89 8.77 -11.07
C SER A 30 -4.58 7.57 -11.97
N GLY A 31 -4.27 6.41 -11.36
CA GLY A 31 -4.07 5.13 -12.05
C GLY A 31 -2.64 4.63 -12.03
N ALA A 32 -2.42 3.45 -12.59
CA ALA A 32 -1.09 2.87 -12.73
C ALA A 32 -0.31 3.52 -13.88
N THR A 33 1.00 3.63 -13.75
CA THR A 33 1.95 4.03 -14.81
C THR A 33 2.77 2.86 -15.33
N HIS A 34 2.85 1.78 -14.56
CA HIS A 34 3.56 0.56 -14.90
C HIS A 34 2.98 -0.64 -14.15
N GLU A 35 3.29 -1.83 -14.62
CA GLU A 35 2.94 -3.10 -13.98
C GLU A 35 4.10 -3.58 -13.10
N ARG A 36 3.76 -4.11 -11.91
CA ARG A 36 4.76 -4.66 -11.00
C ARG A 36 4.14 -5.68 -10.05
N VAL A 37 4.82 -6.83 -9.92
CA VAL A 37 4.57 -7.80 -8.86
C VAL A 37 5.17 -7.26 -7.56
N LEU A 38 4.38 -7.26 -6.49
CA LEU A 38 4.88 -6.90 -5.16
C LEU A 38 5.42 -8.14 -4.43
N PRO A 39 6.53 -8.01 -3.69
CA PRO A 39 7.05 -9.11 -2.88
C PRO A 39 6.07 -9.42 -1.75
N VAL A 40 5.74 -10.69 -1.59
CA VAL A 40 4.89 -11.20 -0.50
C VAL A 40 5.75 -12.10 0.38
N GLY A 41 5.83 -11.80 1.67
CA GLY A 41 6.51 -12.64 2.65
C GLY A 41 5.57 -13.65 3.32
N THR A 42 6.00 -14.18 4.47
CA THR A 42 5.31 -15.29 5.16
C THR A 42 4.31 -14.83 6.21
N HIS A 43 4.40 -13.58 6.66
CA HIS A 43 3.56 -13.08 7.74
C HIS A 43 2.15 -12.71 7.24
N PRO A 44 1.13 -12.73 8.12
CA PRO A 44 -0.26 -12.52 7.74
C PRO A 44 -0.54 -11.12 7.17
N LEU A 45 0.29 -10.12 7.51
CA LEU A 45 0.15 -8.76 7.03
C LEU A 45 1.34 -8.37 6.13
N GLN A 46 1.03 -7.79 4.97
CA GLN A 46 2.03 -7.30 4.02
C GLN A 46 1.96 -5.77 3.95
N LEU A 47 2.97 -5.09 4.49
CA LEU A 47 3.02 -3.64 4.61
C LEU A 47 3.95 -3.03 3.54
N TYR A 48 3.38 -2.36 2.54
CA TYR A 48 4.12 -1.57 1.56
C TYR A 48 4.10 -0.10 1.98
N SER A 49 5.17 0.33 2.64
CA SER A 49 5.24 1.64 3.29
C SER A 49 6.59 2.31 3.08
N LEU A 50 6.76 3.48 3.65
CA LEU A 50 8.04 4.17 3.76
C LEU A 50 8.08 4.85 5.12
N GLY A 51 9.25 4.94 5.75
CA GLY A 51 9.49 5.56 7.07
C GLY A 51 9.18 7.06 7.22
N THR A 52 8.27 7.59 6.40
CA THR A 52 7.60 8.87 6.57
C THR A 52 6.77 8.90 7.87
N PRO A 53 6.36 10.08 8.37
CA PRO A 53 5.49 10.17 9.53
C PRO A 53 4.17 9.39 9.39
N ASN A 54 3.67 9.17 8.17
CA ASN A 54 2.49 8.34 7.95
C ASN A 54 2.82 6.85 8.03
N GLY A 55 3.96 6.41 7.51
CA GLY A 55 4.39 5.02 7.59
C GLY A 55 4.69 4.60 9.02
N GLN A 56 5.30 5.49 9.82
CA GLN A 56 5.59 5.25 11.24
C GLN A 56 4.33 4.93 12.06
N LYS A 57 3.18 5.56 11.75
CA LYS A 57 1.92 5.29 12.46
C LYS A 57 1.52 3.82 12.39
N VAL A 58 1.65 3.23 11.20
CA VAL A 58 1.24 1.83 10.97
C VAL A 58 2.21 0.87 11.63
N THR A 59 3.51 1.09 11.49
CA THR A 59 4.51 0.24 12.13
C THR A 59 4.41 0.32 13.65
N ILE A 60 4.26 1.52 14.23
CA ILE A 60 4.05 1.68 15.69
C ILE A 60 2.79 0.89 16.12
N MET A 61 1.66 1.05 15.43
CA MET A 61 0.44 0.30 15.76
C MET A 61 0.65 -1.22 15.75
N LEU A 62 1.36 -1.75 14.76
CA LEU A 62 1.64 -3.20 14.66
C LEU A 62 2.56 -3.67 15.77
N GLU A 63 3.63 -2.94 16.08
CA GLU A 63 4.53 -3.25 17.19
C GLU A 63 3.82 -3.20 18.55
N GLU A 64 2.95 -2.22 18.77
CA GLU A 64 2.16 -2.13 20.02
C GLU A 64 1.20 -3.32 20.17
N LEU A 65 0.59 -3.80 19.07
CA LEU A 65 -0.23 -5.02 19.08
C LEU A 65 0.60 -6.28 19.36
N LEU A 66 1.79 -6.38 18.78
CA LEU A 66 2.73 -7.47 19.06
C LEU A 66 3.19 -7.46 20.52
N ALA A 67 3.43 -6.29 21.09
CA ALA A 67 3.76 -6.13 22.51
C ALA A 67 2.63 -6.60 23.45
N LEU A 68 1.37 -6.52 23.01
CA LEU A 68 0.19 -7.08 23.69
C LEU A 68 -0.02 -8.59 23.42
N GLY A 69 0.88 -9.24 22.66
CA GLY A 69 0.80 -10.67 22.35
C GLY A 69 -0.16 -11.02 21.22
N VAL A 70 -0.61 -10.05 20.42
CA VAL A 70 -1.49 -10.29 19.28
C VAL A 70 -0.68 -10.84 18.10
N SER A 71 -0.53 -12.17 18.01
CA SER A 71 0.26 -12.83 16.95
C SER A 71 -0.26 -12.57 15.53
N GLY A 72 -1.55 -12.25 15.38
CA GLY A 72 -2.12 -11.83 14.09
C GLY A 72 -1.59 -10.49 13.56
N ALA A 73 -0.81 -9.75 14.35
CA ALA A 73 -0.18 -8.49 13.95
C ALA A 73 1.21 -8.65 13.32
N GLU A 74 1.74 -9.88 13.20
CA GLU A 74 3.00 -10.12 12.50
C GLU A 74 2.92 -9.64 11.04
N TYR A 75 3.99 -9.01 10.57
CA TYR A 75 3.99 -8.36 9.26
C TYR A 75 5.35 -8.39 8.56
N ASP A 76 5.30 -8.46 7.23
CA ASP A 76 6.45 -8.18 6.36
C ASP A 76 6.37 -6.73 5.88
N ALA A 77 7.45 -5.96 6.05
CA ALA A 77 7.52 -4.58 5.60
C ALA A 77 8.44 -4.42 4.38
N ALA A 78 7.88 -3.92 3.28
CA ALA A 78 8.60 -3.63 2.04
C ALA A 78 8.62 -2.13 1.73
N ASP A 79 9.80 -1.65 1.34
CA ASP A 79 10.06 -0.23 1.13
C ASP A 79 9.45 0.28 -0.19
N THR A 80 8.64 1.34 -0.08
CA THR A 80 7.88 1.94 -1.18
C THR A 80 8.35 3.37 -1.43
N HIS A 81 9.20 3.55 -2.43
CA HIS A 81 9.77 4.87 -2.79
C HIS A 81 8.79 5.72 -3.62
N TRP A 82 7.87 6.43 -2.96
CA TRP A 82 6.87 7.29 -3.62
C TRP A 82 7.47 8.37 -4.53
N ARG A 83 8.65 8.92 -4.20
CA ARG A 83 9.39 9.89 -5.04
C ARG A 83 9.82 9.32 -6.39
N ARG A 84 9.89 7.99 -6.50
CA ARG A 84 10.23 7.24 -7.72
C ARG A 84 8.98 6.67 -8.42
N GLY A 85 7.78 7.05 -7.97
CA GLY A 85 6.53 6.64 -8.61
C GLY A 85 6.07 5.21 -8.29
N SER A 86 6.66 4.54 -7.28
CA SER A 86 6.27 3.17 -6.90
C SER A 86 4.83 3.07 -6.41
N VAL A 87 4.21 4.18 -5.99
CA VAL A 87 2.80 4.23 -5.60
C VAL A 87 1.83 4.16 -6.79
N PHE A 88 2.33 4.28 -8.02
CA PHE A 88 1.53 4.20 -9.24
C PHE A 88 1.76 2.88 -9.99
N GLN A 89 2.07 1.80 -9.31
CA GLN A 89 2.16 0.50 -9.94
C GLN A 89 0.80 -0.22 -9.92
N ARG A 90 0.47 -0.93 -11.01
CA ARG A 90 -0.61 -1.92 -11.00
C ARG A 90 -0.08 -3.17 -10.31
N LEU A 91 -0.82 -3.65 -9.31
CA LEU A 91 -0.56 -4.94 -8.69
C LEU A 91 -0.82 -6.03 -9.74
N CYS A 92 0.24 -6.67 -10.22
CA CYS A 92 0.12 -7.91 -10.97
C CYS A 92 -0.23 -9.02 -9.99
N ARG A 93 -1.45 -9.56 -10.06
CA ARG A 93 -1.81 -10.81 -9.38
C ARG A 93 -1.25 -11.97 -10.18
N ASP A 94 0.06 -12.17 -10.10
CA ASP A 94 0.64 -13.45 -10.48
C ASP A 94 0.92 -14.22 -9.18
N GLN A 95 -0.02 -15.07 -8.79
CA GLN A 95 0.24 -16.15 -7.83
C GLN A 95 -0.12 -17.49 -8.49
N PRO A 96 0.72 -18.04 -9.36
CA PRO A 96 0.63 -19.44 -9.74
C PRO A 96 1.54 -20.27 -8.82
N GLU A 97 1.35 -20.24 -7.48
CA GLU A 97 2.07 -21.17 -6.57
C GLU A 97 1.53 -21.13 -5.12
N LEU A 98 0.21 -21.17 -4.95
CA LEU A 98 -0.40 -21.44 -3.64
C LEU A 98 -1.61 -22.37 -3.76
N GLU A 99 -1.50 -23.37 -4.64
CA GLU A 99 -2.29 -24.60 -4.52
C GLU A 99 -1.43 -25.68 -3.85
N ASP A 100 -1.31 -25.60 -2.52
CA ASP A 100 -1.18 -26.82 -1.73
C ASP A 100 -2.57 -27.14 -1.18
N PRO A 101 -3.31 -28.11 -1.77
CA PRO A 101 -4.53 -28.61 -1.16
C PRO A 101 -4.10 -29.50 0.01
N GLY A 102 -3.75 -28.87 1.13
CA GLY A 102 -3.51 -29.57 2.39
C GLY A 102 -4.68 -30.52 2.69
N PRO A 103 -4.44 -31.65 3.38
CA PRO A 103 -5.42 -32.71 3.53
C PRO A 103 -6.71 -32.15 4.12
N GLN A 104 -7.81 -32.31 3.37
CA GLN A 104 -9.12 -31.88 3.81
C GLN A 104 -9.42 -32.52 5.16
N ARG A 105 -9.43 -31.71 6.23
CA ARG A 105 -9.94 -32.15 7.52
C ARG A 105 -11.44 -32.37 7.37
N PRO A 106 -11.96 -33.58 7.62
CA PRO A 106 -13.40 -33.79 7.58
C PRO A 106 -14.05 -32.94 8.67
N PHE A 107 -15.08 -32.19 8.27
CA PHE A 107 -15.96 -31.47 9.18
C PHE A 107 -16.62 -32.45 10.14
N HIS A 108 -16.13 -32.54 11.38
CA HIS A 108 -16.93 -33.06 12.48
C HIS A 108 -17.65 -31.88 13.14
N HIS A 109 -18.91 -31.72 12.75
CA HIS A 109 -19.91 -30.94 13.46
C HIS A 109 -20.15 -31.63 14.81
N ALA A 110 -19.56 -31.09 15.88
CA ALA A 110 -19.93 -31.45 17.24
C ALA A 110 -21.32 -30.86 17.51
N ALA A 111 -22.36 -31.66 17.27
CA ALA A 111 -23.65 -31.43 17.87
C ALA A 111 -23.56 -31.90 19.33
N ASP A 112 -23.59 -30.94 20.24
CA ASP A 112 -23.79 -31.14 21.67
C ASP A 112 -25.31 -31.18 21.93
N PRO A 113 -25.90 -32.29 22.40
CA PRO A 113 -27.26 -32.27 22.92
C PRO A 113 -27.21 -32.30 24.44
N GLY A 114 -27.40 -31.13 25.05
CA GLY A 114 -27.94 -31.05 26.40
C GLY A 114 -29.40 -31.49 26.40
N ILE A 115 -29.68 -32.56 27.17
CA ILE A 115 -30.77 -32.83 28.13
C ILE A 115 -30.73 -34.33 28.44
#